data_AF-A0A3A1NIE1-F1
#
_entry.id   AF-A0A3A1NIE1-F1
#
_cell.length_a   1.000
_cell.length_b   1.000
_cell.length_c   1.000
_cell.angle_alpha   90.00
_cell.angle_beta   90.00
_cell.angle_gamma   90.00
#
_symmetry.space_group_name_H-M   'P 1'
#
loop_
_entity.id
_entity.type
_entity.pdbx_description
1 polymer ?
#
loop_
_entity_poly.entity_id
_entity_poly.type
_entity_poly.pdbx_seq_one_letter_code
_entity_poly.pdbx_strand_id
1 'polypeptide(L)'
;MSVKAKYQPVLDLGLKLNVKDGDVSEENGVLKIKGMTSTPYEKNLLWDKIKEIGGEHPSDIKANITVEDDSVYARHTVKSGESLSKIAKHYYGDAMKYKQIFEANTNILKNPDLIHPDQVLVIPNL
;
A
#
# COMPACT_ATOMS: atom_id res chain seq x y z
N MET A 1 2.71 -9.96 -26.96
CA MET A 1 2.02 -9.02 -26.04
C MET A 1 3.02 -7.93 -25.69
N SER A 2 2.61 -6.66 -25.64
CA SER A 2 3.49 -5.58 -25.18
C SER A 2 3.78 -5.73 -23.69
N VAL A 3 4.90 -5.17 -23.23
CA VAL A 3 5.25 -5.24 -21.80
C VAL A 3 4.28 -4.41 -20.98
N LYS A 4 3.79 -3.29 -21.53
CA LYS A 4 2.68 -2.54 -20.95
C LYS A 4 1.43 -3.40 -20.70
N ALA A 5 1.04 -4.26 -21.64
CA ALA A 5 -0.13 -5.13 -21.47
C ALA A 5 0.08 -6.17 -20.36
N LYS A 6 1.30 -6.72 -20.23
CA LYS A 6 1.66 -7.64 -19.14
C LYS A 6 1.47 -6.99 -17.76
N TYR A 7 1.92 -5.75 -17.60
CA TYR A 7 1.85 -5.01 -16.33
C TYR A 7 0.64 -4.10 -16.18
N GLN A 8 -0.37 -4.21 -17.06
CA GLN A 8 -1.60 -3.43 -16.96
C GLN A 8 -2.25 -3.50 -15.56
N PRO A 9 -2.31 -4.66 -14.87
CA PRO A 9 -2.85 -4.72 -13.51
C PRO A 9 -2.09 -3.87 -12.48
N VAL A 10 -0.80 -3.60 -12.69
CA VAL A 10 -0.01 -2.69 -11.83
C VAL A 10 -0.43 -1.24 -12.07
N LEU A 11 -0.62 -0.87 -13.34
CA LEU A 11 -1.07 0.47 -13.71
C LEU A 11 -2.48 0.75 -13.17
N ASP A 12 -3.38 -0.22 -13.29
CA ASP A 12 -4.74 -0.13 -12.77
C ASP A 12 -4.74 0.00 -11.24
N LEU A 13 -3.85 -0.73 -10.55
CA LEU A 13 -3.65 -0.59 -9.11
C LEU A 13 -3.15 0.82 -8.74
N GLY A 14 -2.19 1.37 -9.50
CA GLY A 14 -1.71 2.74 -9.30
C GLY A 14 -2.81 3.78 -9.43
N LEU A 15 -3.69 3.64 -10.42
CA LEU A 15 -4.87 4.50 -10.58
C LEU A 15 -5.83 4.36 -9.39
N LYS A 16 -6.08 3.14 -8.93
CA LYS A 16 -6.96 2.88 -7.78
C LYS A 16 -6.42 3.48 -6.47
N LEU A 17 -5.09 3.54 -6.33
CA LEU A 17 -4.40 4.13 -5.19
C LEU A 17 -4.22 5.65 -5.33
N ASN A 18 -4.73 6.28 -6.40
CA ASN A 18 -4.57 7.70 -6.69
C ASN A 18 -3.10 8.16 -6.68
N VAL A 19 -2.20 7.34 -7.24
CA VAL A 19 -0.77 7.65 -7.36
C VAL A 19 -0.59 8.97 -8.12
N LYS A 20 0.16 9.90 -7.51
CA LYS A 20 0.47 11.22 -8.08
C LYS A 20 1.68 11.13 -9.02
N ASP A 21 1.83 12.12 -9.89
CA ASP A 21 2.96 12.26 -10.82
C ASP A 21 3.28 10.97 -11.60
N GLY A 22 2.21 10.30 -12.03
CA GLY A 22 2.28 9.05 -12.77
C GLY A 22 2.83 9.27 -14.18
N ASP A 23 3.93 8.59 -14.50
CA ASP A 23 4.51 8.57 -15.85
C ASP A 23 4.75 7.13 -16.29
N VAL A 24 4.35 6.79 -17.50
CA VAL A 24 4.42 5.43 -18.05
C VAL A 24 4.96 5.48 -19.47
N SER A 25 6.14 4.92 -19.69
CA SER A 25 6.75 4.79 -21.01
C SER A 25 7.24 3.37 -21.26
N GLU A 26 7.23 2.93 -22.52
CA GLU A 26 7.81 1.65 -22.93
C GLU A 26 8.92 1.94 -23.93
N GLU A 27 10.15 1.57 -23.58
CA GLU A 27 11.34 1.80 -24.41
C GLU A 27 12.15 0.50 -24.51
N ASN A 28 12.48 0.08 -25.74
CA ASN A 28 13.29 -1.12 -25.99
C ASN A 28 12.77 -2.39 -25.28
N GLY A 29 11.44 -2.54 -25.19
CA GLY A 29 10.82 -3.67 -24.50
C GLY A 29 10.97 -3.64 -22.98
N VAL A 30 11.27 -2.48 -22.39
CA VAL A 30 11.27 -2.25 -20.94
C VAL A 30 10.22 -1.20 -20.60
N LEU A 31 9.30 -1.55 -19.70
CA LEU A 31 8.31 -0.63 -19.16
C LEU A 31 8.95 0.21 -18.06
N LYS A 32 8.96 1.53 -18.22
CA LYS A 32 9.37 2.47 -17.18
C LYS A 32 8.10 3.07 -16.58
N ILE A 33 7.97 2.95 -15.27
CA ILE A 33 6.89 3.60 -14.54
C ILE A 33 7.47 4.51 -13.46
N LYS A 34 6.85 5.66 -13.28
CA LYS A 34 7.10 6.57 -12.17
C LYS A 34 5.78 6.89 -11.49
N GLY A 35 5.86 7.15 -10.20
CA GLY A 35 4.72 7.63 -9.44
C GLY A 35 5.09 7.91 -7.99
N MET A 36 4.24 8.68 -7.34
CA MET A 36 4.32 9.01 -5.93
C MET A 36 3.07 8.49 -5.23
N THR A 37 3.26 7.48 -4.39
CA THR A 37 2.23 6.93 -3.51
C THR A 37 2.08 7.78 -2.26
N SER A 38 0.90 7.80 -1.65
CA SER A 38 0.69 8.55 -0.42
C SER A 38 1.33 7.89 0.78
N THR A 39 1.41 6.55 0.82
CA THR A 39 2.01 5.84 1.96
C THR A 39 2.97 4.71 1.52
N PRO A 40 3.90 4.26 2.38
CA PRO A 40 4.81 3.15 2.07
C PRO A 40 4.08 1.84 1.77
N TYR A 41 2.92 1.59 2.39
CA TYR A 41 2.11 0.41 2.11
C TYR A 41 1.62 0.35 0.66
N GLU A 42 1.16 1.47 0.11
CA GLU A 42 0.72 1.54 -1.30
C GLU A 42 1.88 1.26 -2.26
N LYS A 43 3.06 1.79 -1.96
CA LYS A 43 4.29 1.46 -2.69
C LYS A 43 4.57 -0.04 -2.62
N ASN A 44 4.46 -0.65 -1.45
CA ASN A 44 4.67 -2.10 -1.29
C ASN A 44 3.65 -2.90 -2.11
N LEU A 45 2.36 -2.52 -2.11
CA LEU A 45 1.35 -3.18 -2.93
C LEU A 45 1.68 -3.15 -4.43
N LEU A 46 2.20 -2.03 -4.94
CA LEU A 46 2.64 -1.94 -6.34
C LEU A 46 3.84 -2.84 -6.60
N TRP A 47 4.84 -2.85 -5.71
CA TRP A 47 5.99 -3.75 -5.83
C TRP A 47 5.60 -5.23 -5.76
N ASP A 48 4.69 -5.59 -4.88
CA ASP A 48 4.19 -6.97 -4.76
C ASP A 48 3.44 -7.39 -6.02
N LYS A 49 2.63 -6.49 -6.59
CA LYS A 49 1.94 -6.75 -7.86
C LYS A 49 2.92 -6.90 -9.03
N ILE A 50 3.99 -6.10 -9.06
CA ILE A 50 5.07 -6.24 -10.04
C ILE A 50 5.73 -7.60 -9.90
N LYS A 51 6.03 -8.04 -8.66
CA LYS A 51 6.67 -9.34 -8.40
C LYS A 51 5.76 -10.51 -8.75
N GLU A 52 4.46 -10.40 -8.48
CA GLU A 52 3.46 -11.41 -8.83
C GLU A 52 3.42 -11.67 -10.35
N ILE A 53 3.61 -10.63 -11.17
CA ILE A 53 3.55 -10.70 -12.64
C ILE A 53 4.92 -11.01 -13.25
N GLY A 54 5.98 -10.42 -12.71
CA GLY A 54 7.32 -10.40 -13.28
C GLY A 54 8.36 -11.31 -12.60
N GLY A 55 8.03 -11.88 -11.43
CA GLY A 55 8.99 -12.56 -10.56
C GLY A 55 9.73 -11.59 -9.62
N GLU A 56 10.65 -12.09 -8.79
CA GLU A 56 11.35 -11.26 -7.79
C GLU A 56 12.21 -10.15 -8.42
N HIS A 57 12.77 -10.41 -9.60
CA HIS A 57 13.68 -9.50 -10.30
C HIS A 57 13.34 -9.41 -11.80
N PRO A 58 12.24 -8.73 -12.18
CA PRO A 58 11.87 -8.59 -13.57
C PRO A 58 12.84 -7.65 -14.30
N SER A 59 13.35 -8.08 -15.45
CA SER A 59 14.23 -7.27 -16.30
C SER A 59 13.47 -6.35 -17.27
N ASP A 60 12.18 -6.60 -17.46
CA ASP A 60 11.29 -5.93 -18.41
C ASP A 60 10.55 -4.73 -17.79
N ILE A 61 10.77 -4.40 -16.51
CA ILE A 61 10.17 -3.23 -15.87
C ILE A 61 11.17 -2.47 -14.99
N LYS A 62 11.10 -1.14 -15.03
CA LYS A 62 11.81 -0.24 -14.12
C LYS A 62 10.79 0.68 -13.45
N ALA A 63 10.54 0.44 -12.16
CA ALA A 63 9.60 1.24 -11.38
C ALA A 63 10.35 2.19 -10.45
N ASN A 64 10.10 3.50 -10.60
CA ASN A 64 10.53 4.51 -9.65
C ASN A 64 9.32 5.01 -8.87
N ILE A 65 9.04 4.33 -7.75
CA ILE A 65 7.90 4.64 -6.88
C ILE A 65 8.42 5.31 -5.62
N THR A 66 8.02 6.56 -5.45
CA THR A 66 8.33 7.40 -4.29
C THR A 66 7.14 7.48 -3.34
N VAL A 67 7.38 7.91 -2.09
CA VAL A 67 6.34 8.04 -1.07
C VAL A 67 6.28 9.50 -0.63
N GLU A 68 5.07 10.06 -0.55
CA GLU A 68 4.83 11.43 -0.10
C GLU A 68 5.05 11.60 1.41
N ASP A 69 4.56 10.65 2.20
CA ASP A 69 4.64 10.64 3.66
C ASP A 69 5.05 9.25 4.16
N ASP A 70 6.24 9.13 4.76
CA ASP A 70 6.76 7.89 5.32
C ASP A 70 6.47 7.72 6.82
N SER A 71 5.87 8.73 7.47
CA SER A 71 5.49 8.67 8.89
C SER A 71 4.27 7.78 9.11
N VAL A 72 3.35 7.74 8.14
CA VAL A 72 2.16 6.88 8.15
C VAL A 72 2.39 5.71 7.20
N TYR A 73 2.43 4.49 7.73
CA TYR A 73 2.59 3.29 6.92
C TYR A 73 1.38 3.05 6.00
N ALA A 74 0.17 3.15 6.56
CA ALA A 74 -1.08 3.01 5.82
C ALA A 74 -2.23 3.75 6.50
N ARG A 75 -3.31 4.02 5.75
CA ARG A 75 -4.62 4.36 6.31
C ARG A 75 -5.58 3.21 6.03
N HIS A 76 -6.17 2.67 7.09
CA HIS A 76 -7.06 1.52 6.99
C HIS A 76 -8.49 1.91 7.34
N THR A 77 -9.44 1.61 6.46
CA THR A 77 -10.87 1.76 6.76
C THR A 77 -11.39 0.45 7.34
N VAL A 78 -11.79 0.47 8.60
CA VAL A 78 -12.29 -0.68 9.34
C VAL A 78 -13.55 -1.22 8.65
N LYS A 79 -13.60 -2.53 8.41
CA LYS A 79 -14.77 -3.23 7.90
C LYS A 79 -15.51 -3.92 9.05
N SER A 80 -16.78 -4.23 8.79
CA SER A 80 -17.61 -4.97 9.74
C SER A 80 -16.97 -6.32 10.13
N GLY A 81 -16.79 -6.55 11.44
CA GLY A 81 -16.20 -7.77 12.00
C GLY A 81 -14.66 -7.77 12.13
N GLU A 82 -13.99 -6.67 11.79
CA GLU A 82 -12.56 -6.50 12.04
C GLU A 82 -12.27 -6.11 13.51
N SER A 83 -11.04 -6.36 13.94
CA SER A 83 -10.52 -5.95 15.25
C SER A 83 -9.12 -5.37 15.08
N LEU A 84 -8.66 -4.53 16.01
CA LEU A 84 -7.32 -3.93 15.92
C LEU A 84 -6.22 -4.99 15.79
N SER A 85 -6.34 -6.11 16.50
CA SER A 85 -5.37 -7.22 16.40
C SER A 85 -5.34 -7.86 15.01
N LYS A 86 -6.50 -8.00 14.34
CA LYS A 86 -6.56 -8.51 12.96
C LYS A 86 -5.90 -7.54 11.99
N ILE A 87 -6.16 -6.24 12.17
CA ILE A 87 -5.56 -5.16 11.38
C ILE A 87 -4.04 -5.15 11.58
N ALA A 88 -3.57 -5.20 12.82
CA ALA A 88 -2.14 -5.27 13.14
C ALA A 88 -1.46 -6.48 12.51
N LYS A 89 -2.10 -7.66 12.58
CA LYS A 89 -1.60 -8.87 11.94
C LYS A 89 -1.54 -8.74 10.42
N HIS A 90 -2.50 -8.07 9.80
CA HIS A 90 -2.51 -7.81 8.36
C HIS A 90 -1.36 -6.92 7.91
N TYR A 91 -1.11 -5.81 8.61
CA TYR A 91 -0.09 -4.84 8.21
C TYR A 91 1.33 -5.19 8.66
N TYR A 92 1.48 -5.76 9.86
CA TYR A 92 2.79 -6.02 10.46
C TYR A 92 3.13 -7.50 10.62
N GLY A 93 2.21 -8.40 10.31
CA GLY A 93 2.36 -9.84 10.58
C GLY A 93 2.20 -10.22 12.07
N ASP A 94 2.06 -9.24 12.96
CA ASP A 94 1.99 -9.44 14.41
C ASP A 94 0.73 -8.77 14.99
N ALA A 95 -0.14 -9.60 15.56
CA ALA A 95 -1.36 -9.16 16.21
C ALA A 95 -1.10 -8.32 17.46
N MET A 96 0.05 -8.48 18.12
CA MET A 96 0.44 -7.74 19.33
C MET A 96 0.76 -6.27 19.05
N LYS A 97 1.01 -5.92 17.78
CA LYS A 97 1.26 -4.53 17.35
C LYS A 97 0.00 -3.66 17.29
N TYR A 98 -1.14 -4.17 17.75
CA TYR A 98 -2.38 -3.41 17.87
C TYR A 98 -2.26 -2.21 18.81
N LYS A 99 -1.36 -2.29 19.81
CA LYS A 99 -1.15 -1.21 20.79
C LYS A 99 -0.61 0.05 20.11
N GLN A 100 0.31 -0.10 19.18
CA GLN A 100 0.91 0.99 18.41
C GLN A 100 -0.13 1.63 17.48
N ILE A 101 -1.00 0.83 16.87
CA ILE A 101 -2.15 1.36 16.12
C ILE A 101 -3.06 2.15 17.06
N PHE A 102 -3.39 1.61 18.23
CA PHE A 102 -4.23 2.32 19.20
C PHE A 102 -3.59 3.65 19.62
N GLU A 103 -2.31 3.67 19.98
CA GLU A 103 -1.55 4.86 20.38
C GLU A 103 -1.59 5.95 19.30
N ALA A 104 -1.32 5.58 18.04
CA ALA A 104 -1.37 6.49 16.89
C ALA A 104 -2.78 7.06 16.61
N ASN A 105 -3.82 6.42 17.14
CA ASN A 105 -5.22 6.79 16.93
C ASN A 105 -5.93 7.22 18.22
N THR A 106 -5.22 7.55 19.30
CA THR A 106 -5.82 7.97 20.59
C THR A 106 -6.67 9.24 20.51
N ASN A 107 -6.47 10.02 19.44
CA ASN A 107 -7.31 11.15 19.08
C ASN A 107 -8.75 10.73 18.70
N ILE A 108 -8.91 9.57 18.06
CA ILE A 108 -10.20 9.05 17.58
C ILE A 108 -10.69 7.82 18.38
N LEU A 109 -9.79 6.99 18.88
CA LEU A 109 -10.08 5.79 19.67
C LEU A 109 -9.79 6.04 21.14
N LYS A 110 -10.81 5.90 21.98
CA LYS A 110 -10.67 5.95 23.45
C LYS A 110 -10.47 4.57 24.07
N ASN A 111 -10.87 3.53 23.37
CA ASN A 111 -10.71 2.15 23.79
C ASN A 111 -10.25 1.32 22.59
N PRO A 112 -9.19 0.49 22.73
CA PRO A 112 -8.70 -0.37 21.65
C PRO A 112 -9.75 -1.38 21.14
N ASP A 113 -10.70 -1.79 21.97
CA ASP A 113 -11.73 -2.76 21.59
C ASP A 113 -12.94 -2.11 20.90
N LEU A 114 -13.03 -0.78 20.94
CA LEU A 114 -14.14 -0.03 20.34
C LEU A 114 -13.73 0.58 18.99
N ILE A 115 -13.69 -0.26 17.97
CA ILE A 115 -13.60 0.19 16.57
C ILE A 115 -14.91 -0.05 15.85
N HIS A 116 -15.29 0.88 14.97
CA HIS A 116 -16.52 0.79 14.20
C HIS A 116 -16.24 0.67 12.71
N PRO A 117 -17.15 0.03 11.93
CA PRO A 117 -17.07 0.03 10.48
C PRO A 117 -17.00 1.46 9.93
N ASP A 118 -16.32 1.62 8.80
CA ASP A 118 -16.08 2.89 8.09
C ASP A 118 -15.16 3.88 8.84
N GLN A 119 -14.64 3.49 10.01
CA GLN A 119 -13.66 4.28 10.72
C GLN A 119 -12.28 4.17 10.04
N VAL A 120 -11.65 5.31 9.76
CA VAL A 120 -10.30 5.36 9.20
C VAL A 120 -9.28 5.41 10.33
N LEU A 121 -8.44 4.38 10.41
CA LEU A 121 -7.34 4.27 11.37
C LEU A 121 -6.00 4.53 10.68
N VAL A 122 -5.13 5.25 11.37
CA VAL A 122 -3.74 5.49 10.99
C VAL A 122 -2.91 4.29 11.41
N ILE A 123 -2.23 3.66 10.46
CA ILE A 123 -1.27 2.59 10.72
C ILE A 123 0.12 3.23 10.75
N PRO A 124 0.78 3.35 11.90
CA PRO A 124 2.08 4.01 11.98
C PRO A 124 3.17 3.17 11.28
N ASN A 125 4.24 3.83 10.83
CA ASN A 125 5.44 3.13 10.40
C ASN A 125 6.26 2.72 11.63
N LEU A 126 6.61 1.43 11.74
CA LEU A 126 7.26 0.82 12.93
C LEU A 126 8.69 0.38 12.65
#